data_AF-A0A4U0YS96-F1
#
_entry.id   AF-A0A4U0YS96-F1
#
_cell.length_a   1.000
_cell.length_b   1.000
_cell.length_c   1.000
_cell.angle_alpha   90.00
_cell.angle_beta   90.00
_cell.angle_gamma   90.00
#
_symmetry.space_group_name_H-M   'P 1'
#
loop_
_entity.id
_entity.type
_entity.pdbx_description
1 polymer ?
#
loop_
_entity_poly.entity_id
_entity_poly.type
_entity_poly.pdbx_seq_one_letter_code
_entity_poly.pdbx_strand_id
1 'polypeptide(L)' 'MSDGAIGTILVLLLSLLSFVFVVWFFILLPADMANDRGRSQFGWVLVSLFFSPFAAIFLLLLIGAKIEVAE' A
#
# COMPACT_ATOMS: atom_id res chain seq x y z
N MET A 1 -0.65 24.85 -28.96
CA MET A 1 -0.10 23.62 -28.35
C MET A 1 -0.14 22.54 -29.42
N SER A 2 0.97 21.85 -29.68
CA SER A 2 0.94 20.67 -30.57
C SER A 2 0.26 19.51 -29.82
N ASP A 3 -0.48 18.66 -30.53
CA ASP A 3 -1.19 17.52 -29.94
C ASP A 3 -0.27 16.57 -29.14
N GLY A 4 1.02 16.52 -29.51
CA GLY A 4 2.05 15.75 -28.79
C GLY A 4 2.38 16.27 -27.39
N ALA A 5 2.22 17.57 -27.13
CA ALA A 5 2.47 18.15 -25.81
C ALA A 5 1.42 17.68 -24.78
N ILE A 6 0.14 17.65 -25.19
CA ILE A 6 -0.96 17.18 -24.34
C ILE A 6 -0.77 15.69 -24.01
N GLY A 7 -0.45 14.87 -25.01
CA GLY A 7 -0.19 13.44 -24.81
C GLY A 7 0.95 13.20 -23.81
N THR A 8 2.03 13.96 -23.91
CA THR A 8 3.18 13.84 -23.00
C THR A 8 2.80 14.19 -21.56
N ILE A 9 2.05 15.28 -21.35
CA ILE A 9 1.59 15.69 -20.02
C ILE A 9 0.71 14.60 -19.39
N LEU A 10 -0.22 14.02 -20.16
CA LEU A 10 -1.10 12.96 -19.65
C LEU A 10 -0.31 11.72 -19.23
N VAL A 11 0.68 11.30 -20.01
CA VAL A 11 1.54 10.16 -19.66
C VAL A 11 2.31 10.42 -18.37
N LEU A 12 2.85 11.63 -18.18
CA LEU A 12 3.56 11.99 -16.96
C LEU A 12 2.65 11.96 -15.73
N LEU A 13 1.44 12.52 -15.84
CA LEU A 13 0.46 12.51 -14.76
C LEU A 13 0.01 11.10 -14.39
N LEU A 14 -0.28 10.25 -15.38
CA LEU A 14 -0.67 8.86 -15.15
C LEU A 14 0.46 8.04 -14.56
N SER A 15 1.70 8.27 -15.00
CA SER A 15 2.89 7.60 -14.44
C SER A 15 3.11 8.00 -12.98
N LEU A 16 2.98 9.29 -12.66
CA LEU A 16 3.09 9.79 -11.29
C LEU A 16 1.99 9.21 -10.40
N LEU A 17 0.74 9.22 -10.87
CA LEU A 17 -0.39 8.62 -10.15
C LEU A 17 -0.17 7.13 -9.90
N SER A 18 0.30 6.40 -10.91
CA SER A 18 0.60 4.96 -10.80
C SER A 18 1.73 4.71 -9.80
N PHE A 19 2.77 5.52 -9.80
CA PHE A 19 3.87 5.42 -8.84
C PHE A 19 3.39 5.65 -7.40
N VAL A 20 2.62 6.71 -7.17
CA VAL A 20 2.03 7.00 -5.85
C VAL A 20 1.12 5.85 -5.40
N PHE A 21 0.29 5.32 -6.30
CA PHE A 21 -0.57 4.18 -6.01
C PHE A 21 0.23 2.94 -5.64
N VAL A 22 1.32 2.62 -6.35
CA VAL A 22 2.19 1.48 -6.04
C VAL A 22 2.84 1.64 -4.68
N VAL A 23 3.40 2.82 -4.36
CA VAL A 23 4.00 3.08 -3.04
C VAL A 23 2.97 2.93 -1.94
N TRP A 24 1.78 3.52 -2.09
CA TRP A 24 0.71 3.41 -1.11
C TRP A 24 0.26 1.96 -0.94
N PHE A 25 -0.04 1.26 -2.04
CA PHE A 25 -0.64 -0.07 -2.01
C PHE A 25 0.32 -1.16 -1.52
N PHE A 26 1.61 -1.06 -1.88
CA PHE A 26 2.60 -2.06 -1.48
C PHE A 26 3.25 -1.77 -0.12
N ILE A 27 3.32 -0.52 0.33
CA ILE A 27 4.07 -0.15 1.52
C ILE A 27 3.16 0.43 2.60
N LEU A 28 2.49 1.55 2.33
CA LEU A 28 1.75 2.28 3.36
C LEU A 28 0.54 1.48 3.85
N LEU A 29 -0.27 0.96 2.93
CA LEU A 29 -1.48 0.22 3.29
C LEU A 29 -1.18 -1.03 4.14
N PRO A 30 -0.24 -1.93 3.78
CA PRO A 30 0.13 -3.06 4.64
C PRO A 30 0.75 -2.64 5.98
N ALA A 31 1.55 -1.55 5.99
CA ALA A 31 2.16 -1.04 7.22
C ALA A 31 1.11 -0.53 8.21
N ASP A 32 0.14 0.25 7.75
CA ASP A 32 -0.92 0.80 8.59
C ASP A 32 -1.83 -0.31 9.10
N MET A 33 -2.26 -1.22 8.21
CA MET A 33 -3.07 -2.38 8.60
C MET A 33 -2.39 -3.28 9.65
N ALA A 34 -1.07 -3.44 9.56
CA ALA A 34 -0.28 -4.17 10.54
C ALA A 34 -0.22 -3.45 11.89
N ASN A 35 -0.02 -2.14 11.88
CA ASN A 35 0.01 -1.32 13.10
C ASN A 35 -1.32 -1.38 13.86
N ASP A 36 -2.45 -1.26 13.16
CA ASP A 36 -3.80 -1.33 13.72
C ASP A 36 -4.09 -2.69 14.38
N ARG A 37 -3.34 -3.73 14.00
CA ARG A 37 -3.46 -5.09 14.52
C ARG A 37 -2.37 -5.44 15.54
N GLY A 38 -1.58 -4.46 15.97
CA GLY A 38 -0.48 -4.68 16.92
C GLY A 38 0.61 -5.60 16.37
N ARG A 39 0.84 -5.58 15.05
CA ARG A 39 1.87 -6.37 14.36
C ARG A 39 2.98 -5.47 13.82
N SER A 40 4.15 -6.06 13.59
CA SER A 40 5.31 -5.34 13.05
C SER A 40 5.04 -4.81 11.63
N GLN A 41 5.05 -3.49 11.47
CA GLN A 41 4.85 -2.83 10.16
C GLN A 41 5.90 -3.28 9.15
N PHE A 42 7.18 -3.26 9.54
CA PHE A 42 8.30 -3.64 8.68
C PHE A 42 8.16 -5.08 8.17
N GLY A 43 7.80 -6.03 9.05
CA GLY A 43 7.60 -7.42 8.65
C GLY A 43 6.49 -7.59 7.61
N TRP A 44 5.37 -6.90 7.78
CA TRP A 44 4.24 -6.98 6.84
C TRP A 44 4.48 -6.25 5.51
N VAL A 45 5.29 -5.19 5.51
CA VAL A 45 5.78 -4.57 4.26
C VAL A 45 6.65 -5.56 3.49
N LEU A 46 7.53 -6.32 4.15
CA LEU A 46 8.32 -7.35 3.47
C LEU A 46 7.42 -8.45 2.86
N VAL A 47 6.38 -8.90 3.58
CA VAL A 47 5.41 -9.85 3.04
C VAL A 47 4.73 -9.29 1.78
N SER A 48 4.33 -8.02 1.81
CA SER A 48 3.73 -7.33 0.66
C SER A 48 4.67 -7.26 -0.54
N LEU A 49 5.94 -6.91 -0.33
CA LEU A 49 6.94 -6.74 -1.40
C LEU A 49 7.40 -8.07 -2.01
N PHE A 50 7.56 -9.13 -1.20
CA PHE A 50 8.08 -10.42 -1.68
C PHE A 50 7.00 -11.37 -2.19
N PHE A 51 5.77 -11.28 -1.69
CA PHE A 51 4.66 -12.14 -2.14
C PHE A 51 3.65 -11.35 -2.97
N SER A 52 2.87 -10.49 -2.32
CA SER A 52 2.02 -9.47 -2.95
C SER A 52 1.31 -8.65 -1.87
N PRO A 53 0.91 -7.39 -2.17
CA PRO A 53 0.07 -6.60 -1.28
C PRO A 53 -1.27 -7.29 -1.02
N PHE A 54 -1.85 -7.96 -2.01
CA PHE A 54 -3.09 -8.73 -1.84
C PHE A 54 -2.94 -9.83 -0.78
N ALA A 55 -1.85 -10.61 -0.83
CA ALA A 55 -1.58 -11.63 0.17
C ALA A 55 -1.40 -11.01 1.57
N ALA A 56 -0.63 -9.93 1.70
CA ALA A 56 -0.44 -9.24 2.97
C ALA A 56 -1.78 -8.71 3.55
N ILE A 57 -2.60 -8.07 2.72
CA ILE A 57 -3.92 -7.55 3.08
C ILE A 57 -4.83 -8.68 3.55
N PHE A 58 -4.95 -9.78 2.80
CA PHE A 58 -5.81 -10.90 3.20
C PHE A 58 -5.34 -11.54 4.50
N LEU A 59 -4.04 -11.77 4.67
CA LEU A 59 -3.50 -12.33 5.89
C LEU A 59 -3.74 -11.40 7.09
N LEU A 60 -3.55 -10.09 6.93
CA LEU A 60 -3.85 -9.11 7.97
C LEU A 60 -5.35 -9.08 8.30
N LEU A 61 -6.24 -9.13 7.31
CA LEU A 61 -7.68 -9.20 7.54
C LEU A 61 -8.10 -10.45 8.32
N LEU A 62 -7.41 -11.58 8.13
CA LEU A 62 -7.67 -12.83 8.85
C LEU A 62 -7.11 -12.82 10.28
N ILE A 63 -6.15 -11.95 10.59
CA ILE A 63 -5.59 -11.82 11.94
C ILE A 63 -6.50 -10.89 12.76
N GLY A 64 -6.86 -11.36 13.97
CA GLY A 64 -7.72 -10.62 14.89
C GLY A 64 -7.18 -9.23 15.26
N ALA A 65 -8.10 -8.37 15.71
CA ALA A 65 -7.79 -7.00 16.10
C ALA A 65 -6.84 -6.93 17.30
N LYS A 66 -6.15 -5.80 17.43
CA LYS A 66 -5.39 -5.46 18.63
C LYS A 66 -6.34 -5.46 19.83
N ILE A 67 -6.01 -6.24 20.85
CA ILE A 67 -6.76 -6.23 22.11
C ILE A 67 -6.34 -4.97 22.87
N GLU A 68 -7.21 -3.98 22.90
CA GLU A 68 -7.07 -2.85 23.81
C GLU A 68 -7.69 -3.24 25.15
N VAL A 69 -6.87 -3.27 26.19
CA VAL A 69 -7.37 -3.41 27.56
C VAL A 69 -8.00 -2.08 27.91
N ALA A 70 -9.32 -2.06 28.13
CA ALA A 70 -10.01 -0.88 28.62
C ALA A 70 -9.54 -0.62 30.06
N GLU A 71 -8.86 0.49 30.28
CA GLU A 71 -8.54 1.03 31.61
C GLU A 71 -9.77 1.61 32.29
#